data_AF-A0A2T5KF20-F1
#
_entry.id   AF-A0A2T5KF20-F1
#
_cell.length_a   1.000
_cell.length_b   1.000
_cell.length_c   1.000
_cell.angle_alpha   90.00
_cell.angle_beta   90.00
_cell.angle_gamma   90.00
#
_symmetry.space_group_name_H-M   'P 1'
#
loop_
_entity.id
_entity.type
_entity.pdbx_description
1 polymer ?
#
loop_
_entity_poly.entity_id
_entity_poly.type
_entity_poly.pdbx_seq_one_letter_code
_entity_poly.pdbx_strand_id
1 'polypeptide(L)'
;MALAGLGHNGGPTLESGGSWRRHCWSRARADLLPTLPLEVLRTRVRRAAELGLDYRTYASVRAATGHDVVAFLFSSNALRVMPGQEMPADRSDRLGRIGAERIGLAQGRLAPEDLLAAAQGLLAAAHPAPRPFAGWSEQRHLLRAALGRIPSDRVILVGEGWLEREWSQAARFAACLEADRYMRAG
;
A
#
# COMPACT_ATOMS: atom_id res chain seq x y z
N MET A 1 -24.19 30.11 -7.18
CA MET A 1 -22.90 29.39 -7.07
C MET A 1 -22.91 28.53 -5.83
N ALA A 2 -23.32 27.26 -5.94
CA ALA A 2 -23.34 26.35 -4.79
C ALA A 2 -21.91 25.88 -4.46
N LEU A 3 -21.46 26.20 -3.25
CA LEU A 3 -20.20 25.72 -2.67
C LEU A 3 -20.35 24.22 -2.35
N ALA A 4 -19.61 23.37 -3.05
CA ALA A 4 -19.54 21.94 -2.75
C ALA A 4 -18.81 21.72 -1.42
N GLY A 5 -19.56 21.39 -0.36
CA GLY A 5 -19.02 21.03 0.95
C GLY A 5 -18.27 19.70 0.92
N LEU A 6 -17.13 19.65 1.62
CA LEU A 6 -16.30 18.46 1.82
C LEU A 6 -17.13 17.29 2.39
N GLY A 7 -17.18 16.16 1.68
CA GLY A 7 -17.29 14.82 2.29
C GLY A 7 -18.63 14.36 2.87
N HIS A 8 -19.78 14.72 2.29
CA HIS A 8 -21.03 13.98 2.56
C HIS A 8 -21.18 12.82 1.57
N ASN A 9 -20.88 11.58 1.97
CA ASN A 9 -21.17 10.38 1.17
C ASN A 9 -22.66 10.03 1.15
N GLY A 10 -23.54 11.04 1.12
CA GLY A 10 -25.01 10.90 1.00
C GLY A 10 -25.73 10.16 2.12
N GLY A 11 -25.03 9.60 3.11
CA GLY A 11 -25.61 8.70 4.11
C GLY A 11 -26.26 7.44 3.47
N PRO A 12 -26.64 6.43 4.26
CA PRO A 12 -27.52 5.39 3.77
C PRO A 12 -28.84 6.03 3.31
N THR A 13 -29.27 5.75 2.08
CA THR A 13 -30.59 6.21 1.62
C THR A 13 -31.69 5.65 2.53
N LEU A 14 -32.60 6.53 2.97
CA LEU A 14 -33.81 6.17 3.71
C LEU A 14 -34.94 5.73 2.78
N GLU A 15 -34.71 5.73 1.46
CA GLU A 15 -35.65 5.18 0.49
C GLU A 15 -35.96 3.71 0.80
N SER A 16 -37.24 3.40 0.83
CA SER A 16 -37.74 2.03 0.92
C SER A 16 -37.17 1.14 -0.20
N GLY A 17 -37.07 -0.17 0.05
CA GLY A 17 -36.59 -1.14 -0.94
C GLY A 17 -35.07 -1.31 -1.05
N GLY A 18 -34.27 -0.76 -0.12
CA GLY A 18 -32.82 -1.00 -0.06
C GLY A 18 -32.43 -2.48 0.04
N SER A 19 -33.19 -3.28 0.78
CA SER A 19 -33.01 -4.74 0.88
C SER A 19 -33.25 -5.44 -0.46
N TRP A 20 -34.31 -5.07 -1.17
CA TRP A 20 -34.65 -5.61 -2.49
C TRP A 20 -33.60 -5.23 -3.54
N ARG A 21 -33.17 -3.96 -3.59
CA ARG A 21 -32.08 -3.51 -4.47
C ARG A 21 -30.78 -4.29 -4.22
N ARG A 22 -30.42 -4.53 -2.95
CA ARG A 22 -29.25 -5.34 -2.59
C ARG A 22 -29.42 -6.79 -3.06
N HIS A 23 -30.59 -7.38 -2.87
CA HIS A 23 -30.88 -8.74 -3.36
C HIS A 23 -30.74 -8.85 -4.88
N CYS A 24 -31.35 -7.94 -5.64
CA CYS A 24 -31.25 -7.89 -7.10
C CYS A 24 -29.80 -7.71 -7.56
N TRP A 25 -29.05 -6.80 -6.93
CA TRP A 25 -27.63 -6.59 -7.26
C TRP A 25 -26.77 -7.82 -6.96
N SER A 26 -26.95 -8.46 -5.80
CA SER A 26 -26.19 -9.66 -5.43
C SER A 26 -26.47 -10.82 -6.37
N ARG A 27 -27.75 -11.03 -6.76
CA ARG A 27 -28.14 -12.05 -7.74
C ARG A 27 -27.53 -11.75 -9.12
N ALA A 28 -27.75 -10.54 -9.64
CA ALA A 28 -27.21 -10.14 -10.93
C ALA A 28 -25.67 -10.25 -10.98
N ARG A 29 -24.98 -9.91 -9.89
CA ARG A 29 -23.52 -10.05 -9.80
C ARG A 29 -23.06 -11.50 -9.78
N ALA A 30 -23.78 -12.38 -9.09
CA ALA A 30 -23.49 -13.82 -9.09
C ALA A 30 -23.69 -14.43 -10.47
N ASP A 31 -24.78 -14.07 -11.16
CA ASP A 31 -25.11 -14.55 -12.49
C ASP A 31 -24.12 -14.05 -13.55
N LEU A 32 -23.63 -12.81 -13.41
CA LEU A 32 -22.73 -12.18 -14.38
C LEU A 32 -21.31 -12.79 -14.38
N LEU A 33 -20.80 -13.22 -13.22
CA LEU A 33 -19.40 -13.66 -13.07
C LEU A 33 -19.29 -14.94 -12.22
N PRO A 34 -19.81 -16.09 -12.70
CA PRO A 34 -19.70 -17.37 -11.99
C PRO A 34 -18.24 -17.84 -11.87
N THR A 35 -17.42 -17.54 -12.87
CA THR A 35 -15.96 -17.70 -12.85
C THR A 35 -15.28 -16.47 -13.41
N LEU A 36 -14.14 -16.08 -12.85
CA LEU A 36 -13.36 -14.98 -13.40
C LEU A 36 -12.82 -15.37 -14.79
N PRO A 37 -13.06 -14.57 -15.85
CA PRO A 37 -12.52 -14.87 -17.17
C PRO A 37 -11.00 -15.02 -17.15
N LEU A 38 -10.47 -15.94 -17.96
CA LEU A 38 -9.06 -16.32 -17.96
C LEU A 38 -8.14 -15.14 -18.27
N GLU A 39 -8.55 -14.25 -19.18
CA GLU A 39 -7.82 -13.04 -19.56
C GLU A 39 -7.65 -12.08 -18.38
N VAL A 40 -8.68 -11.96 -17.55
CA VAL A 40 -8.64 -11.15 -16.33
C VAL A 40 -7.72 -11.78 -15.31
N LEU A 41 -7.76 -13.11 -15.15
CA LEU A 41 -6.83 -13.83 -14.27
C LEU A 41 -5.39 -13.66 -14.73
N ARG A 42 -5.10 -13.84 -16.02
CA ARG A 42 -3.77 -13.64 -16.62
C ARG A 42 -3.24 -12.24 -16.38
N THR A 43 -4.10 -11.23 -16.54
CA THR A 43 -3.74 -9.82 -16.28
C THR A 43 -3.39 -9.60 -14.81
N ARG A 44 -4.16 -10.19 -13.87
CA ARG A 44 -3.89 -10.10 -12.43
C ARG A 44 -2.62 -10.84 -12.03
N VAL A 45 -2.35 -12.01 -12.61
CA VAL A 45 -1.11 -12.77 -12.36
C VAL A 45 0.09 -11.97 -12.87
N ARG A 46 0.02 -11.41 -14.08
CA ARG A 46 1.06 -10.53 -14.62
C ARG A 46 1.28 -9.32 -13.73
N ARG A 47 0.21 -8.66 -13.29
CA ARG A 47 0.30 -7.51 -12.38
C ARG A 47 0.91 -7.88 -11.02
N ALA A 48 0.54 -9.03 -10.46
CA ALA A 48 1.15 -9.53 -9.24
C ALA A 48 2.67 -9.74 -9.41
N ALA A 49 3.10 -10.32 -10.53
CA ALA A 49 4.51 -10.50 -10.87
C ALA A 49 5.25 -9.15 -11.02
N GLU A 50 4.67 -8.18 -11.73
CA GLU A 50 5.21 -6.80 -11.86
C GLU A 50 5.42 -6.13 -10.49
N LEU A 51 4.56 -6.41 -9.51
CA LEU A 51 4.64 -5.87 -8.16
C LEU A 51 5.57 -6.67 -7.23
N GLY A 52 6.10 -7.80 -7.70
CA GLY A 52 6.82 -8.76 -6.87
C GLY A 52 5.92 -9.34 -5.76
N LEU A 53 4.68 -9.70 -6.07
CA LEU A 53 3.76 -10.30 -5.12
C LEU A 53 3.37 -11.69 -5.59
N ASP A 54 3.24 -12.63 -4.64
CA ASP A 54 2.52 -13.86 -4.92
C ASP A 54 1.03 -13.54 -5.22
N TYR A 55 0.43 -14.31 -6.12
CA TYR A 55 -0.94 -14.04 -6.58
C TYR A 55 -1.96 -14.04 -5.43
N ARG A 56 -1.76 -14.86 -4.39
CA ARG A 56 -2.68 -14.93 -3.24
C ARG A 56 -2.65 -13.61 -2.46
N THR A 57 -1.46 -13.08 -2.19
CA THR A 57 -1.29 -11.78 -1.52
C THR A 57 -1.91 -10.66 -2.36
N TYR A 58 -1.61 -10.60 -3.66
CA TYR A 58 -2.19 -9.60 -4.55
C TYR A 58 -3.74 -9.68 -4.62
N ALA A 59 -4.30 -10.88 -4.79
CA ALA A 59 -5.74 -11.09 -4.85
C ALA A 59 -6.44 -10.73 -3.53
N SER A 60 -5.81 -11.03 -2.38
CA SER A 60 -6.32 -10.65 -1.06
C SER A 60 -6.42 -9.13 -0.92
N VAL A 61 -5.36 -8.41 -1.30
CA VAL A 61 -5.35 -6.93 -1.28
C VAL A 61 -6.45 -6.38 -2.18
N ARG A 62 -6.54 -6.85 -3.43
CA ARG A 62 -7.59 -6.46 -4.38
C ARG A 62 -9.00 -6.71 -3.85
N ALA A 63 -9.20 -7.82 -3.14
CA ALA A 63 -10.50 -8.17 -2.58
C ALA A 63 -10.87 -7.27 -1.39
N ALA A 64 -9.89 -6.90 -0.55
CA ALA A 64 -10.10 -6.06 0.62
C ALA A 64 -10.33 -4.58 0.27
N THR A 65 -9.59 -4.05 -0.71
CA THR A 65 -9.63 -2.61 -1.04
C THR A 65 -10.48 -2.30 -2.26
N GLY A 66 -10.72 -3.28 -3.14
CA GLY A 66 -11.32 -3.05 -4.45
C GLY A 66 -10.39 -2.38 -5.47
N HIS A 67 -9.16 -2.05 -5.08
CA HIS A 67 -8.24 -1.23 -5.87
C HIS A 67 -6.90 -1.92 -6.14
N ASP A 68 -6.27 -1.56 -7.25
CA ASP A 68 -4.91 -2.00 -7.55
C ASP A 68 -3.87 -1.38 -6.63
N VAL A 69 -2.74 -2.07 -6.46
CA VAL A 69 -1.56 -1.53 -5.78
C VAL A 69 -0.80 -0.63 -6.76
N VAL A 70 -0.55 0.60 -6.33
CA VAL A 70 0.12 1.62 -7.17
C VAL A 70 1.46 2.07 -6.60
N ALA A 71 1.68 1.87 -5.29
CA ALA A 71 2.92 2.24 -4.64
C ALA A 71 3.23 1.33 -3.45
N PHE A 72 4.51 1.34 -3.07
CA PHE A 72 5.03 0.72 -1.87
C PHE A 72 5.71 1.76 -0.99
N LEU A 73 5.48 1.65 0.31
CA LEU A 73 6.31 2.27 1.32
C LEU A 73 7.29 1.23 1.86
N PHE A 74 8.55 1.58 1.98
CA PHE A 74 9.58 0.73 2.60
C PHE A 74 10.13 1.42 3.82
N SER A 75 10.08 0.75 4.97
CA SER A 75 10.80 1.23 6.15
C SER A 75 12.31 1.05 5.94
N SER A 76 13.12 1.95 6.50
CA SER A 76 14.58 1.81 6.40
C SER A 76 15.09 0.49 6.99
N ASN A 77 14.40 -0.03 8.02
CA ASN A 77 14.68 -1.36 8.56
C ASN A 77 14.41 -2.46 7.52
N ALA A 78 13.28 -2.41 6.79
CA ALA A 78 13.00 -3.37 5.72
C ALA A 78 14.05 -3.35 4.60
N LEU A 79 14.63 -2.18 4.33
CA LEU A 79 15.73 -2.01 3.38
C LEU A 79 17.11 -2.30 3.98
N ARG A 80 17.18 -2.60 5.28
CA ARG A 80 18.41 -2.81 6.05
C ARG A 80 19.40 -1.65 5.92
N VAL A 81 18.87 -0.42 5.85
CA VAL A 81 19.67 0.80 5.77
C VAL A 81 19.69 1.46 7.15
N MET A 82 20.91 1.59 7.70
CA MET A 82 21.21 2.34 8.92
C MET A 82 22.16 3.51 8.59
N PRO A 83 22.31 4.51 9.48
CA PRO A 83 23.23 5.62 9.25
C PRO A 83 24.65 5.13 8.91
N GLY A 84 25.19 5.59 7.78
CA GLY A 84 26.52 5.21 7.30
C GLY A 84 26.61 3.81 6.66
N GLN A 85 25.48 3.14 6.42
CA GLN A 85 25.45 1.84 5.74
C GLN A 85 24.84 1.94 4.34
N GLU A 86 25.39 1.16 3.43
CA GLU A 86 24.83 0.97 2.08
C GLU A 86 23.67 -0.03 2.11
N MET A 87 22.79 0.09 1.11
CA MET A 87 21.70 -0.86 0.94
C MET A 87 22.23 -2.22 0.44
N PRO A 88 21.86 -3.35 1.07
CA PRO A 88 22.27 -4.66 0.59
C PRO A 88 21.82 -4.96 -0.84
N ALA A 89 22.63 -5.75 -1.57
CA ALA A 89 22.40 -6.08 -2.97
C ALA A 89 21.05 -6.79 -3.22
N ASP A 90 20.62 -7.67 -2.32
CA ASP A 90 19.33 -8.35 -2.44
C ASP A 90 18.15 -7.37 -2.39
N ARG A 91 18.27 -6.31 -1.59
CA ARG A 91 17.25 -5.27 -1.45
C ARG A 91 17.23 -4.36 -2.67
N SER A 92 18.38 -3.93 -3.16
CA SER A 92 18.48 -3.06 -4.35
C SER A 92 18.02 -3.79 -5.62
N ASP A 93 18.47 -5.03 -5.83
CA ASP A 93 18.02 -5.89 -6.93
C ASP A 93 16.50 -6.07 -6.91
N ARG A 94 15.94 -6.28 -5.72
CA ARG A 94 14.50 -6.45 -5.56
C ARG A 94 13.76 -5.17 -5.90
N LEU A 95 14.18 -4.04 -5.35
CA LEU A 95 13.55 -2.75 -5.62
C LEU A 95 13.59 -2.42 -7.11
N GLY A 96 14.70 -2.71 -7.80
CA GLY A 96 14.87 -2.45 -9.23
C GLY A 96 13.86 -3.14 -10.15
N ARG A 97 13.21 -4.22 -9.70
CA ARG A 97 12.24 -5.00 -10.49
C ARG A 97 10.79 -4.60 -10.28
N ILE A 98 10.49 -3.72 -9.32
CA ILE A 98 9.11 -3.38 -8.96
C ILE A 98 8.53 -2.38 -9.97
N GLY A 99 7.44 -2.78 -10.64
CA GLY A 99 6.65 -1.96 -11.57
C GLY A 99 5.64 -1.04 -10.87
N ALA A 100 6.07 -0.39 -9.80
CA ALA A 100 5.27 0.55 -9.00
C ALA A 100 6.16 1.60 -8.32
N GLU A 101 5.55 2.68 -7.85
CA GLU A 101 6.26 3.73 -7.12
C GLU A 101 6.77 3.18 -5.78
N ARG A 102 7.99 3.56 -5.39
CA ARG A 102 8.67 3.09 -4.18
C ARG A 102 9.08 4.31 -3.37
N ILE A 103 8.60 4.41 -2.14
CA ILE A 103 8.85 5.54 -1.24
C ILE A 103 9.50 5.01 0.04
N GLY A 104 10.56 5.68 0.49
CA GLY A 104 11.27 5.32 1.72
C GLY A 104 10.72 6.03 2.96
N LEU A 105 10.72 5.32 4.09
CA LEU A 105 10.47 5.87 5.42
C LEU A 105 11.72 5.70 6.29
N ALA A 106 12.42 6.80 6.56
CA ALA A 106 13.64 6.81 7.35
C ALA A 106 13.31 6.76 8.85
N GLN A 107 13.75 5.69 9.53
CA GLN A 107 13.45 5.44 10.94
C GLN A 107 14.58 5.92 11.86
N GLY A 108 14.20 6.36 13.06
CA GLY A 108 15.13 6.67 14.13
C GLY A 108 16.04 7.86 13.79
N ARG A 109 17.35 7.60 13.71
CA ARG A 109 18.38 8.64 13.45
C ARG A 109 18.74 8.77 11.97
N LEU A 110 18.19 7.93 11.11
CA LEU A 110 18.47 7.99 9.68
C LEU A 110 17.76 9.21 9.07
N ALA A 111 18.50 10.06 8.37
CA ALA A 111 17.92 11.17 7.64
C ALA A 111 17.26 10.66 6.34
N PRO A 112 16.12 11.22 5.90
CA PRO A 112 15.51 10.84 4.63
C PRO A 112 16.46 10.97 3.42
N GLU A 113 17.32 11.98 3.44
CA GLU A 113 18.30 12.25 2.39
C GLU A 113 19.34 11.12 2.29
N ASP A 114 19.80 10.61 3.44
CA ASP A 114 20.73 9.48 3.51
C ASP A 114 20.09 8.19 2.97
N LEU A 115 18.81 7.96 3.30
CA LEU A 115 18.07 6.82 2.77
C LEU A 115 17.90 6.90 1.25
N LEU A 116 17.61 8.10 0.73
CA LEU A 116 17.47 8.33 -0.71
C LEU A 116 18.80 8.13 -1.44
N ALA A 117 19.90 8.61 -0.85
CA ALA A 117 21.25 8.41 -1.37
C ALA A 117 21.63 6.93 -1.39
N ALA A 118 21.40 6.19 -0.30
CA ALA A 118 21.66 4.75 -0.22
C ALA A 118 20.83 3.93 -1.23
N ALA A 119 19.66 4.43 -1.63
CA ALA A 119 18.81 3.78 -2.63
C ALA A 119 19.25 4.02 -4.08
N GLN A 120 20.20 4.92 -4.35
CA GLN A 120 20.77 5.13 -5.68
C GLN A 120 19.71 5.30 -6.81
N GLY A 121 18.63 6.05 -6.53
CA GLY A 121 17.54 6.30 -7.48
C GLY A 121 16.46 5.20 -7.55
N LEU A 122 16.54 4.15 -6.74
CA LEU A 122 15.51 3.12 -6.65
C LEU A 122 14.26 3.55 -5.87
N LEU A 123 14.36 4.59 -5.05
CA LEU A 123 13.24 5.23 -4.37
C LEU A 123 12.91 6.55 -5.06
N ALA A 124 11.61 6.80 -5.27
CA ALA A 124 11.12 8.06 -5.84
C ALA A 124 11.26 9.23 -4.85
N ALA A 125 11.07 8.95 -3.56
CA ALA A 125 11.23 9.90 -2.48
C ALA A 125 11.54 9.16 -1.17
N ALA A 126 12.03 9.89 -0.17
CA ALA A 126 12.18 9.42 1.19
C ALA A 126 11.62 10.46 2.17
N HIS A 127 11.01 10.00 3.25
CA HIS A 127 10.36 10.84 4.25
C HIS A 127 10.70 10.35 5.67
N PRO A 128 10.58 11.21 6.70
CA PRO A 128 10.72 10.77 8.07
C PRO A 128 9.61 9.77 8.42
N ALA A 129 9.97 8.65 9.02
CA ALA A 129 9.01 7.73 9.60
C ALA A 129 8.41 8.32 10.88
N PRO A 130 7.16 7.93 11.26
CA PRO A 130 6.63 8.32 12.56
C PRO A 130 7.55 7.87 13.70
N ARG A 131 7.68 8.71 14.73
CA ARG A 131 8.49 8.39 15.90
C ARG A 131 7.87 7.21 16.67
N PRO A 132 8.67 6.41 17.40
CA PRO A 132 8.13 5.43 18.33
C PRO A 132 7.11 6.09 19.27
N PHE A 133 5.97 5.41 19.49
CA PHE A 133 4.87 5.88 20.34
C PHE A 133 4.21 7.20 19.92
N ALA A 134 4.45 7.68 18.69
CA ALA A 134 3.69 8.81 18.14
C ALA A 134 2.19 8.51 18.13
N GLY A 135 1.36 9.53 18.39
CA GLY A 135 -0.09 9.37 18.41
C GLY A 135 -0.65 9.01 17.03
N TRP A 136 -1.78 8.32 17.00
CA TRP A 136 -2.40 7.82 15.75
C TRP A 136 -2.66 8.92 14.70
N SER A 137 -3.03 10.13 15.16
CA SER A 137 -3.24 11.30 14.29
C SER A 137 -1.93 11.79 13.66
N GLU A 138 -0.86 11.84 14.45
CA GLU A 138 0.48 12.24 14.00
C GLU A 138 1.03 11.22 12.99
N GLN A 139 0.94 9.93 13.31
CA GLN A 139 1.31 8.86 12.39
C GLN A 139 0.59 9.00 11.04
N ARG A 140 -0.75 9.15 11.07
CA ARG A 140 -1.55 9.33 9.86
C ARG A 140 -1.15 10.58 9.07
N HIS A 141 -0.91 11.70 9.75
CA HIS A 141 -0.52 12.95 9.10
C HIS A 141 0.81 12.81 8.37
N LEU A 142 1.84 12.30 9.04
CA LEU A 142 3.18 12.09 8.46
C LEU A 142 3.12 11.12 7.28
N LEU A 143 2.46 9.99 7.45
CA LEU A 143 2.32 8.98 6.41
C LEU A 143 1.50 9.50 5.22
N ARG A 144 0.49 10.37 5.46
CA ARG A 144 -0.21 11.02 4.36
C ARG A 144 0.62 12.04 3.62
N ALA A 145 1.44 12.80 4.32
CA ALA A 145 2.36 13.76 3.71
C ALA A 145 3.36 13.02 2.80
N ALA A 146 3.93 11.90 3.27
CA ALA A 146 4.85 11.08 2.49
C ALA A 146 4.25 10.53 1.18
N LEU A 147 2.94 10.30 1.15
CA LEU A 147 2.24 9.74 -0.01
C LEU A 147 1.69 10.80 -0.98
N GLY A 148 1.71 12.09 -0.62
CA GLY A 148 1.16 13.16 -1.44
C GLY A 148 -0.26 12.86 -1.93
N ARG A 149 -0.43 12.68 -3.25
CA ARG A 149 -1.73 12.41 -3.91
C ARG A 149 -2.10 10.92 -3.99
N ILE A 150 -1.20 10.01 -3.64
CA ILE A 150 -1.41 8.57 -3.78
C ILE A 150 -2.41 8.09 -2.72
N PRO A 151 -3.56 7.49 -3.05
CA PRO A 151 -4.52 7.01 -2.06
C PRO A 151 -3.94 5.91 -1.16
N SER A 152 -4.12 6.01 0.16
CA SER A 152 -3.53 5.07 1.13
C SER A 152 -3.95 3.62 0.88
N ASP A 153 -5.20 3.39 0.51
CA ASP A 153 -5.79 2.06 0.25
C ASP A 153 -5.26 1.38 -1.03
N ARG A 154 -4.29 2.02 -1.70
CA ARG A 154 -3.55 1.50 -2.86
C ARG A 154 -2.06 1.34 -2.59
N VAL A 155 -1.65 1.50 -1.34
CA VAL A 155 -0.25 1.43 -0.89
C VAL A 155 -0.05 0.21 -0.01
N ILE A 156 1.03 -0.51 -0.25
CA ILE A 156 1.51 -1.56 0.66
C ILE A 156 2.73 -1.04 1.43
N LEU A 157 2.73 -1.20 2.75
CA LEU A 157 3.90 -0.96 3.57
C LEU A 157 4.71 -2.26 3.73
N VAL A 158 6.00 -2.20 3.48
CA VAL A 158 6.95 -3.28 3.75
C VAL A 158 7.81 -2.88 4.95
N GLY A 159 7.75 -3.68 6.00
CA GLY A 159 8.34 -3.40 7.31
C GLY A 159 8.84 -4.66 8.01
N GLU A 160 9.49 -4.50 9.17
CA GLU A 160 10.03 -5.62 9.96
C GLU A 160 9.47 -5.69 11.39
N GLY A 161 8.67 -4.70 11.82
CA GLY A 161 8.27 -4.55 13.21
C GLY A 161 6.77 -4.31 13.42
N TRP A 162 6.41 -4.24 14.69
CA TRP A 162 5.06 -3.91 15.14
C TRP A 162 4.69 -2.46 14.83
N LEU A 163 5.65 -1.54 14.86
CA LEU A 163 5.44 -0.13 14.53
C LEU A 163 4.89 0.04 13.11
N GLU A 164 5.47 -0.65 12.13
CA GLU A 164 5.02 -0.60 10.74
C GLU A 164 3.58 -1.15 10.61
N ARG A 165 3.24 -2.19 11.37
CA ARG A 165 1.87 -2.71 11.41
C ARG A 165 0.88 -1.70 11.99
N GLU A 166 1.28 -0.94 13.01
CA GLU A 166 0.47 0.16 13.55
C GLU A 166 0.31 1.31 12.55
N TRP A 167 1.40 1.69 11.88
CA TRP A 167 1.41 2.72 10.83
C TRP A 167 0.46 2.37 9.70
N SER A 168 0.50 1.11 9.26
CA SER A 168 -0.43 0.58 8.25
C SER A 168 -1.89 0.74 8.65
N GLN A 169 -2.20 0.53 9.93
CA GLN A 169 -3.56 0.71 10.43
C GLN A 169 -3.93 2.19 10.56
N ALA A 170 -3.03 3.01 11.12
CA ALA A 170 -3.24 4.44 11.31
C ALA A 170 -3.51 5.16 9.99
N ALA A 171 -2.72 4.86 8.96
CA ALA A 171 -2.83 5.47 7.63
C ALA A 171 -3.77 4.73 6.68
N ARG A 172 -4.35 3.59 7.09
CA ARG A 172 -5.26 2.74 6.31
C ARG A 172 -4.64 2.27 5.00
N PHE A 173 -3.44 1.73 5.07
CA PHE A 173 -2.78 1.10 3.92
C PHE A 173 -3.49 -0.18 3.49
N ALA A 174 -3.28 -0.57 2.23
CA ALA A 174 -3.87 -1.75 1.64
C ALA A 174 -3.41 -3.04 2.34
N ALA A 175 -2.14 -3.09 2.75
CA ALA A 175 -1.56 -4.15 3.57
C ALA A 175 -0.22 -3.71 4.19
N CYS A 176 0.20 -4.45 5.22
CA CYS A 176 1.57 -4.45 5.73
C CYS A 176 2.18 -5.83 5.47
N LEU A 177 3.36 -5.89 4.83
CA LEU A 177 4.09 -7.11 4.55
C LEU A 177 5.42 -7.14 5.31
N GLU A 178 5.79 -8.33 5.77
CA GLU A 178 7.10 -8.59 6.37
C GLU A 178 8.19 -8.54 5.30
N ALA A 179 9.26 -7.78 5.55
CA ALA A 179 10.32 -7.53 4.59
C ALA A 179 10.96 -8.82 4.07
N ASP A 180 11.42 -9.72 4.94
CA ASP A 180 12.08 -10.94 4.50
C ASP A 180 11.15 -11.90 3.73
N ARG A 181 9.83 -11.82 3.97
CA ARG A 181 8.87 -12.55 3.14
C ARG A 181 8.72 -11.91 1.77
N TYR A 182 8.56 -10.59 1.73
CA TYR A 182 8.43 -9.85 0.48
C TYR A 182 9.67 -10.02 -0.39
N MET A 183 10.86 -9.86 0.18
CA MET A 183 12.13 -9.87 -0.56
C MET A 183 12.45 -11.26 -1.14
N ARG A 184 12.03 -12.34 -0.45
CA ARG A 184 12.13 -13.73 -0.95
C ARG A 184 11.07 -14.12 -1.97
N ALA A 185 9.93 -13.44 -2.01
CA ALA A 185 8.84 -13.78 -2.91
C ALA A 185 9.18 -13.32 -4.33
N GLY A 186 10.06 -14.01 -5.04
CA GLY A 186 10.50 -13.68 -6.39
C GLY A 186 10.99 -14.91 -7.12
#